data_AF-A0A8T6M127-F1
#
_entry.id   AF-A0A8T6M127-F1
#
_cell.length_a   1.000
_cell.length_b   1.000
_cell.length_c   1.000
_cell.angle_alpha   90.00
_cell.angle_beta   90.00
_cell.angle_gamma   90.00
#
_symmetry.space_group_name_H-M   'P 1'
#
loop_
_entity.id
_entity.type
_entity.pdbx_description
1 polymer ?
#
loop_
_entity_poly.entity_id
_entity_poly.type
_entity_poly.pdbx_seq_one_letter_code
_entity_poly.pdbx_strand_id
1 'polypeptide(L)'
;VLRAINDWKPEEIIDVEKYWDEKDYKKLRKKFKEEILIIIDPVDKNRNAAAAISPENFYKFKKIAKQFLKEPDAEMFFKKPIQPLTKKELELQMQNRGTELLLVKFGKPDVVPDILWPQLRRATKRLEGILHEYEFTVHRSDCWSNEKDSCAIILEMEISRLPLINEKVGPYVWKEENSRDFIKKYE
;
A
#
# COMPACT_ATOMS: atom_id res chain seq x y z
N VAL A 1 -21.66 3.99 -16.15
CA VAL A 1 -20.57 3.79 -15.16
C VAL A 1 -19.87 5.09 -14.78
N LEU A 2 -19.19 5.81 -15.70
CA LEU A 2 -18.41 7.02 -15.35
C LEU A 2 -19.18 8.11 -14.61
N ARG A 3 -20.46 8.33 -14.92
CA ARG A 3 -21.29 9.27 -14.16
C ARG A 3 -21.63 8.73 -12.77
N ALA A 4 -21.98 7.45 -12.66
CA ALA A 4 -22.44 6.82 -11.42
C ALA A 4 -21.32 6.68 -10.36
N ILE A 5 -20.08 6.37 -10.76
CA ILE A 5 -18.94 6.24 -9.82
C ILE A 5 -18.68 7.52 -9.01
N ASN A 6 -19.11 8.68 -9.51
CA ASN A 6 -19.01 9.94 -8.75
C ASN A 6 -19.85 9.92 -7.46
N ASP A 7 -20.96 9.19 -7.46
CA ASP A 7 -21.87 9.09 -6.33
C ASP A 7 -21.58 7.88 -5.45
N TRP A 8 -20.91 6.85 -5.98
CA TRP A 8 -20.57 5.63 -5.23
C TRP A 8 -19.74 5.96 -3.98
N LYS A 9 -20.15 5.38 -2.85
CA LYS A 9 -19.45 5.50 -1.57
C LYS A 9 -18.60 4.25 -1.31
N PRO A 10 -17.68 4.28 -0.33
CA PRO A 10 -17.14 3.04 0.22
C PRO A 10 -18.26 2.06 0.57
N GLU A 11 -18.08 0.79 0.25
CA GLU A 11 -19.05 -0.29 0.48
C GLU A 11 -20.36 -0.11 -0.32
N GLU A 12 -20.30 0.59 -1.47
CA GLU A 12 -21.39 0.64 -2.44
C GLU A 12 -21.75 -0.78 -2.91
N ILE A 13 -23.05 -1.06 -3.05
CA ILE A 13 -23.54 -2.38 -3.47
C ILE A 13 -24.19 -2.28 -4.84
N ILE A 14 -23.73 -3.12 -5.76
CA ILE A 14 -24.26 -3.25 -7.11
C ILE A 14 -24.74 -4.70 -7.26
N ASP A 15 -26.05 -4.87 -7.20
CA ASP A 15 -26.73 -6.15 -7.39
C ASP A 15 -27.61 -6.06 -8.65
N VAL A 16 -27.05 -6.48 -9.79
CA VAL A 16 -27.70 -6.37 -11.10
C VAL A 16 -28.91 -7.31 -11.21
N GLU A 17 -28.78 -8.53 -10.68
CA GLU A 17 -29.81 -9.56 -10.70
C GLU A 17 -30.85 -9.39 -9.57
N LYS A 18 -30.63 -8.44 -8.66
CA LYS A 18 -31.48 -8.17 -7.49
C LYS A 18 -31.68 -9.43 -6.63
N TYR A 19 -30.60 -10.18 -6.40
CA TYR A 19 -30.63 -11.35 -5.54
C TYR A 19 -30.92 -11.02 -4.07
N TRP A 20 -30.66 -9.79 -3.65
CA TRP A 20 -30.83 -9.32 -2.29
C TRP A 20 -31.79 -8.14 -2.19
N ASP A 21 -32.65 -8.16 -1.17
CA ASP A 21 -33.44 -7.00 -0.78
C ASP A 21 -32.54 -5.92 -0.15
N GLU A 22 -32.81 -4.64 -0.42
CA GLU A 22 -32.02 -3.53 0.14
C GLU A 22 -31.98 -3.51 1.68
N LYS A 23 -33.04 -3.99 2.35
CA LYS A 23 -33.09 -4.14 3.81
C LYS A 23 -32.00 -5.08 4.35
N ASP A 24 -31.54 -6.03 3.51
CA ASP A 24 -30.54 -7.03 3.85
C ASP A 24 -29.11 -6.61 3.44
N TYR A 25 -28.93 -5.45 2.80
CA TYR A 25 -27.61 -4.95 2.38
C TYR A 25 -26.65 -4.74 3.56
N LYS A 26 -27.16 -4.48 4.76
CA LYS A 26 -26.34 -4.44 5.98
C LYS A 26 -25.64 -5.78 6.24
N LYS A 27 -26.27 -6.91 5.93
CA LYS A 27 -25.67 -8.25 6.05
C LYS A 27 -24.58 -8.44 5.01
N LEU A 28 -24.76 -7.95 3.78
CA LEU A 28 -23.76 -7.99 2.73
C LEU A 28 -22.49 -7.19 3.10
N ARG A 29 -22.65 -5.97 3.62
CA ARG A 29 -21.49 -5.17 4.10
C ARG A 29 -20.74 -5.86 5.22
N LYS A 30 -21.45 -6.56 6.11
CA LYS A 30 -20.82 -7.36 7.16
C LYS A 30 -20.11 -8.60 6.60
N LYS A 31 -20.65 -9.21 5.55
CA LYS A 31 -20.08 -10.41 4.90
C LYS A 31 -18.80 -10.06 4.14
N PHE A 32 -18.81 -9.00 3.34
CA PHE A 32 -17.67 -8.51 2.56
C PHE A 32 -16.98 -7.34 3.28
N LYS A 33 -16.79 -7.50 4.58
CA LYS A 33 -16.14 -6.49 5.41
C LYS A 33 -14.74 -6.23 4.84
N GLU A 34 -14.30 -4.98 4.85
CA GLU A 34 -12.98 -4.52 4.34
C GLU A 34 -12.91 -4.33 2.82
N GLU A 35 -13.94 -4.74 2.07
CA GLU A 35 -13.98 -4.54 0.62
C GLU A 35 -14.58 -3.17 0.26
N ILE A 36 -13.90 -2.40 -0.60
CA ILE A 36 -14.28 -1.01 -0.91
C ILE A 36 -15.53 -0.89 -1.79
N LEU A 37 -15.85 -1.94 -2.55
CA LEU A 37 -16.94 -1.99 -3.53
C LEU A 37 -17.49 -3.41 -3.57
N ILE A 38 -18.81 -3.55 -3.53
CA ILE A 38 -19.50 -4.84 -3.51
C ILE A 38 -20.30 -4.98 -4.81
N ILE A 39 -19.85 -5.83 -5.72
CA ILE A 39 -20.56 -6.19 -6.95
C ILE A 39 -20.97 -7.65 -6.84
N ILE A 40 -22.28 -7.91 -6.73
CA ILE A 40 -22.79 -9.28 -6.66
C ILE A 40 -22.61 -9.95 -8.02
N ASP A 41 -21.92 -11.10 -8.03
CA ASP A 41 -21.70 -11.88 -9.25
C ASP A 41 -23.06 -12.39 -9.77
N PRO A 42 -23.41 -12.17 -11.06
CA PRO A 42 -24.68 -12.61 -11.62
C PRO A 42 -24.84 -14.14 -11.69
N VAL A 43 -23.76 -14.90 -11.50
CA VAL A 43 -23.82 -16.38 -11.48
C VAL A 43 -23.76 -16.92 -10.04
N ASP A 44 -23.20 -16.17 -9.09
CA ASP A 44 -23.10 -16.56 -7.69
C ASP A 44 -23.39 -15.39 -6.75
N LYS A 45 -24.61 -15.36 -6.20
CA LYS A 45 -25.07 -14.35 -5.23
C LYS A 45 -24.23 -14.25 -3.95
N ASN A 46 -23.36 -15.22 -3.69
CA ASN A 46 -22.49 -15.26 -2.53
C ASN A 46 -21.08 -14.73 -2.78
N ARG A 47 -20.76 -14.31 -4.01
CA ARG A 47 -19.44 -13.84 -4.41
C ARG A 47 -19.44 -12.33 -4.70
N ASN A 48 -18.40 -11.65 -4.24
CA ASN A 48 -18.10 -10.29 -4.68
C ASN A 48 -17.16 -10.33 -5.89
N ALA A 49 -17.64 -9.89 -7.05
CA ALA A 49 -16.85 -9.79 -8.27
C ALA A 49 -15.77 -8.69 -8.20
N ALA A 50 -15.91 -7.73 -7.27
CA ALA A 50 -14.99 -6.61 -7.08
C ALA A 50 -13.95 -6.83 -5.97
N ALA A 51 -13.85 -8.03 -5.39
CA ALA A 51 -12.99 -8.30 -4.22
C ALA A 51 -11.49 -7.98 -4.42
N ALA A 52 -11.00 -8.01 -5.67
CA ALA A 52 -9.61 -7.68 -5.98
C ALA A 52 -9.33 -6.16 -6.10
N ILE A 53 -10.37 -5.31 -6.08
CA ILE A 53 -10.22 -3.85 -6.24
C ILE A 53 -9.76 -3.24 -4.92
N SER A 54 -8.56 -2.68 -4.92
CA SER A 54 -8.04 -1.95 -3.75
C SER A 54 -8.76 -0.60 -3.56
N PRO A 55 -8.81 -0.07 -2.31
CA PRO A 55 -9.32 1.26 -2.05
C PRO A 55 -8.63 2.34 -2.89
N GLU A 56 -7.30 2.25 -3.04
CA GLU A 56 -6.52 3.19 -3.86
C GLU A 56 -7.01 3.20 -5.31
N ASN A 57 -7.19 2.03 -5.93
CA ASN A 57 -7.65 1.94 -7.31
C ASN A 57 -9.09 2.42 -7.47
N PHE A 58 -9.96 2.17 -6.49
CA PHE A 58 -11.33 2.70 -6.47
C PHE A 58 -11.33 4.25 -6.50
N TYR A 59 -10.59 4.88 -5.60
CA TYR A 59 -10.53 6.35 -5.55
C TYR A 59 -9.80 6.95 -6.74
N LYS A 60 -8.75 6.29 -7.25
CA LYS A 60 -8.06 6.69 -8.48
C LYS A 60 -9.01 6.67 -9.68
N PHE A 61 -9.79 5.60 -9.83
CA PHE A 61 -10.80 5.50 -10.88
C PHE A 61 -11.86 6.60 -10.73
N LYS A 62 -12.39 6.81 -9.52
CA LYS A 62 -13.35 7.90 -9.24
C LYS A 62 -12.80 9.28 -9.60
N LYS A 63 -11.55 9.58 -9.25
CA LYS A 63 -10.87 10.85 -9.58
C LYS A 63 -10.74 11.03 -11.10
N ILE A 64 -10.26 10.01 -11.80
CA ILE A 64 -10.08 10.04 -13.26
C ILE A 64 -11.43 10.18 -13.96
N ALA A 65 -12.45 9.44 -13.53
CA ALA A 65 -13.80 9.55 -14.08
C ALA A 65 -14.39 10.96 -13.96
N LYS A 66 -14.20 11.60 -12.79
CA LYS A 66 -14.62 13.00 -12.57
C LYS A 66 -13.86 13.97 -13.49
N GLN A 67 -12.55 13.77 -13.64
CA GLN A 67 -11.72 14.60 -14.52
C GLN A 67 -12.15 14.47 -15.98
N PHE A 68 -12.29 13.23 -16.47
CA PHE A 68 -12.71 12.94 -17.84
C PHE A 68 -14.10 13.50 -18.17
N LEU A 69 -15.05 13.46 -17.23
CA LEU A 69 -16.38 14.04 -17.43
C LEU A 69 -16.38 15.57 -17.45
N LYS A 70 -15.41 16.22 -16.78
CA LYS A 70 -15.26 17.68 -16.76
C LYS A 70 -14.55 18.16 -18.03
N GLU A 71 -13.48 17.48 -18.41
CA GLU A 71 -12.60 17.83 -19.53
C GLU A 71 -12.18 16.53 -20.23
N PRO A 72 -12.98 16.07 -21.22
CA PRO A 72 -12.67 14.84 -21.94
C PRO A 72 -11.38 14.98 -22.75
N ASP A 73 -10.48 14.01 -22.59
CA ASP A 73 -9.20 13.98 -23.27
C ASP A 73 -8.90 12.54 -23.74
N ALA A 74 -8.62 12.40 -25.04
CA ALA A 74 -8.32 11.12 -25.66
C ALA A 74 -6.99 10.53 -25.13
N GLU A 75 -6.04 11.37 -24.74
CA GLU A 75 -4.74 10.94 -24.22
C GLU A 75 -4.87 10.17 -22.89
N MET A 76 -5.99 10.29 -22.18
CA MET A 76 -6.26 9.50 -20.97
C MET A 76 -6.43 8.00 -21.23
N PHE A 77 -6.72 7.60 -22.47
CA PHE A 77 -6.86 6.19 -22.87
C PHE A 77 -5.52 5.55 -23.29
N PHE A 78 -4.46 6.35 -23.44
CA PHE A 78 -3.15 5.89 -23.89
C PHE A 78 -2.13 5.93 -22.77
N LYS A 79 -1.21 4.97 -22.76
CA LYS A 79 -0.08 4.98 -21.82
C LYS A 79 0.86 6.12 -22.20
N LYS A 80 1.06 7.07 -21.29
CA LYS A 80 2.08 8.10 -21.45
C LYS A 80 3.48 7.46 -21.39
N PRO A 81 4.41 7.85 -22.28
CA PRO A 81 5.78 7.38 -22.20
C PRO A 81 6.39 7.81 -20.87
N ILE A 82 7.03 6.87 -20.17
CA ILE A 82 7.77 7.18 -18.94
C ILE A 82 9.07 7.85 -19.36
N GLN A 83 9.24 9.12 -18.99
CA GLN A 83 10.53 9.80 -19.10
C GLN A 83 11.31 9.59 -17.81
N PRO A 84 12.40 8.80 -17.82
CA PRO A 84 13.19 8.57 -16.62
C PRO A 84 13.88 9.86 -16.20
N LEU A 85 13.96 10.08 -14.89
CA LEU A 85 14.75 11.19 -14.34
C LEU A 85 16.23 10.96 -14.67
N THR A 86 16.91 12.04 -15.04
CA THR A 86 18.37 12.06 -15.03
C THR A 86 18.89 11.98 -13.59
N LYS A 87 20.14 11.55 -13.42
CA LYS A 87 20.79 11.50 -12.10
C LYS A 87 20.74 12.87 -11.39
N LYS A 88 20.98 13.96 -12.13
CA LYS A 88 20.99 15.32 -11.59
C LYS A 88 19.60 15.76 -11.11
N GLU A 89 18.55 15.41 -11.86
CA GLU A 89 17.16 15.71 -11.44
C GLU A 89 16.78 14.92 -10.19
N LEU A 90 17.17 13.64 -10.12
CA LEU A 90 16.94 12.83 -8.94
C LEU A 90 17.66 13.41 -7.71
N GLU A 91 18.94 13.76 -7.83
CA GLU A 91 19.72 14.38 -6.77
C GLU A 91 19.09 15.70 -6.30
N LEU A 92 18.66 16.55 -7.23
CA LEU A 92 17.98 17.81 -6.90
C LEU A 92 16.64 17.58 -6.19
N GLN A 93 15.84 16.61 -6.63
CA GLN A 93 14.59 16.27 -5.96
C GLN A 93 14.82 15.74 -4.55
N MET A 94 15.86 14.92 -4.34
CA MET A 94 16.23 14.43 -3.01
C MET A 94 16.70 15.55 -2.08
N GLN A 95 17.54 16.45 -2.57
CA GLN A 95 17.98 17.63 -1.82
C GLN A 95 16.80 18.54 -1.43
N ASN A 96 15.88 18.80 -2.36
CA ASN A 96 14.70 19.63 -2.11
C ASN A 96 13.74 19.01 -1.09
N ARG A 97 13.62 17.68 -1.08
CA ARG A 97 12.75 16.96 -0.14
C ARG A 97 13.40 16.73 1.22
N GLY A 98 14.73 16.76 1.29
CA GLY A 98 15.47 16.45 2.51
C GLY A 98 15.31 14.99 2.97
N THR A 99 15.00 14.09 2.04
CA THR A 99 14.80 12.65 2.29
C THR A 99 15.96 11.85 1.69
N GLU A 100 16.15 10.63 2.18
CA GLU A 100 17.14 9.69 1.62
C GLU A 100 16.41 8.48 0.99
N LEU A 101 16.90 8.00 -0.15
CA LEU A 101 16.37 6.79 -0.79
C LEU A 101 17.24 5.58 -0.45
N LEU A 102 16.58 4.52 0.04
CA LEU A 102 17.17 3.21 0.21
C LEU A 102 16.63 2.26 -0.88
N LEU A 103 17.55 1.68 -1.65
CA LEU A 103 17.23 0.70 -2.69
C LEU A 103 17.81 -0.66 -2.33
N VAL A 104 16.94 -1.66 -2.20
CA VAL A 104 17.32 -3.06 -1.96
C VAL A 104 17.08 -3.84 -3.24
N LYS A 105 18.15 -4.23 -3.95
CA LYS A 105 18.09 -5.00 -5.20
C LYS A 105 18.51 -6.45 -4.95
N PHE A 106 17.77 -7.40 -5.51
CA PHE A 106 18.04 -8.83 -5.38
C PHE A 106 17.55 -9.62 -6.60
N GLY A 107 17.97 -10.88 -6.71
CA GLY A 107 17.57 -11.79 -7.79
C GLY A 107 16.11 -12.25 -7.67
N LYS A 108 15.43 -12.45 -8.80
CA LYS A 108 14.04 -12.93 -8.80
C LYS A 108 13.97 -14.39 -8.29
N PRO A 109 13.07 -14.71 -7.35
CA PRO A 109 12.80 -16.10 -7.00
C PRO A 109 12.10 -16.85 -8.15
N ASP A 110 12.29 -18.17 -8.19
CA ASP A 110 11.68 -19.06 -9.17
C ASP A 110 10.19 -19.33 -8.85
N VAL A 111 9.37 -18.32 -9.09
CA VAL A 111 7.91 -18.33 -8.88
C VAL A 111 7.22 -17.56 -10.00
N VAL A 112 5.96 -17.91 -10.27
CA VAL A 112 5.12 -17.19 -11.25
C VAL A 112 4.76 -15.78 -10.77
N PRO A 113 4.44 -14.83 -11.68
CA PRO A 113 4.11 -13.45 -11.33
C PRO A 113 3.01 -13.29 -10.27
N ASP A 114 1.97 -14.14 -10.33
CA ASP A 114 0.84 -14.12 -9.38
C ASP A 114 1.26 -14.45 -7.94
N ILE A 115 2.38 -15.15 -7.76
CA ILE A 115 2.99 -15.42 -6.46
C ILE A 115 4.05 -14.34 -6.13
N LEU A 116 4.82 -13.92 -7.13
CA LEU A 116 5.89 -12.94 -6.99
C LEU A 116 5.39 -11.62 -6.38
N TRP A 117 4.37 -11.02 -6.99
CA TRP A 117 3.91 -9.68 -6.61
C TRP A 117 3.34 -9.61 -5.19
N PRO A 118 2.50 -10.55 -4.72
CA PRO A 118 2.09 -10.61 -3.32
C PRO A 118 3.26 -10.80 -2.35
N GLN A 119 4.25 -11.62 -2.70
CA GLN A 119 5.44 -11.83 -1.86
C GLN A 119 6.30 -10.56 -1.78
N LEU A 120 6.56 -9.89 -2.90
CA LEU A 120 7.30 -8.62 -2.94
C LEU A 120 6.62 -7.55 -2.10
N ARG A 121 5.30 -7.36 -2.25
CA ARG A 121 4.54 -6.41 -1.42
C ARG A 121 4.62 -6.74 0.07
N ARG A 122 4.53 -8.02 0.43
CA ARG A 122 4.67 -8.47 1.82
C ARG A 122 6.09 -8.21 2.35
N ALA A 123 7.12 -8.47 1.56
CA ALA A 123 8.50 -8.18 1.92
C ALA A 123 8.74 -6.69 2.11
N THR A 124 8.25 -5.84 1.20
CA THR A 124 8.29 -4.38 1.33
C THR A 124 7.64 -3.90 2.62
N LYS A 125 6.43 -4.38 2.92
CA LYS A 125 5.72 -4.01 4.16
C LYS A 125 6.41 -4.52 5.42
N ARG A 126 7.03 -5.71 5.37
CA ARG A 126 7.82 -6.21 6.51
C ARG A 126 9.07 -5.37 6.73
N LEU A 127 9.77 -4.98 5.67
CA LEU A 127 10.96 -4.14 5.75
C LEU A 127 10.63 -2.75 6.31
N GLU A 128 9.53 -2.15 5.86
CA GLU A 128 8.96 -0.91 6.43
C GLU A 128 8.68 -1.06 7.92
N GLY A 129 8.03 -2.16 8.34
CA GLY A 129 7.78 -2.45 9.75
C GLY A 129 9.05 -2.62 10.58
N ILE A 130 10.06 -3.32 10.06
CA ILE A 130 11.36 -3.48 10.72
C ILE A 130 12.02 -2.11 10.90
N LEU A 131 12.08 -1.28 9.87
CA LEU A 131 12.68 0.06 9.97
C LEU A 131 11.98 0.91 11.05
N HIS A 132 10.65 0.86 11.10
CA HIS A 132 9.87 1.53 12.14
C HIS A 132 10.11 0.96 13.55
N GLU A 133 10.30 -0.36 13.71
CA GLU A 133 10.68 -0.97 14.98
C GLU A 133 12.04 -0.46 15.50
N TYR A 134 12.94 -0.05 14.58
CA TYR A 134 14.24 0.56 14.89
C TYR A 134 14.22 2.09 14.83
N GLU A 135 13.04 2.72 14.99
CA GLU A 135 12.86 4.18 15.08
C GLU A 135 13.20 4.97 13.79
N PHE A 136 13.41 4.29 12.67
CA PHE A 136 13.47 4.94 11.36
C PHE A 136 12.07 5.17 10.82
N THR A 137 11.88 6.26 10.07
CA THR A 137 10.60 6.61 9.48
C THR A 137 10.67 6.48 7.96
N VAL A 138 9.81 5.64 7.40
CA VAL A 138 9.62 5.49 5.96
C VAL A 138 8.45 6.36 5.53
N HIS A 139 8.70 7.33 4.65
CA HIS A 139 7.66 8.16 4.06
C HIS A 139 6.81 7.37 3.07
N ARG A 140 7.48 6.62 2.18
CA ARG A 140 6.83 5.80 1.15
C ARG A 140 7.70 4.61 0.78
N SER A 141 7.04 3.51 0.43
CA SER A 141 7.67 2.28 -0.05
C SER A 141 7.04 1.81 -1.36
N ASP A 142 7.83 1.17 -2.22
CA ASP A 142 7.33 0.49 -3.43
C ASP A 142 8.22 -0.70 -3.80
N CYS A 143 7.74 -1.56 -4.70
CA CYS A 143 8.47 -2.72 -5.21
C CYS A 143 8.41 -2.79 -6.73
N TRP A 144 9.46 -3.35 -7.32
CA TRP A 144 9.59 -3.48 -8.76
C TRP A 144 10.21 -4.83 -9.12
N SER A 145 9.83 -5.36 -10.28
CA SER A 145 10.53 -6.48 -10.92
C SER A 145 10.37 -6.38 -12.43
N ASN A 146 11.37 -6.89 -13.16
CA ASN A 146 11.23 -7.14 -14.60
C ASN A 146 10.60 -8.51 -14.91
N GLU A 147 10.16 -9.25 -13.88
CA GLU A 147 9.60 -10.60 -13.94
C GLU A 147 10.54 -11.68 -14.54
N LYS A 148 11.80 -11.33 -14.78
CA LYS A 148 12.82 -12.22 -15.35
C LYS A 148 13.85 -12.62 -14.30
N ASP A 149 14.67 -11.67 -13.88
CA ASP A 149 15.87 -11.95 -13.08
C ASP A 149 16.09 -10.98 -11.91
N SER A 150 15.39 -9.85 -11.86
CA SER A 150 15.65 -8.80 -10.87
C SER A 150 14.37 -8.35 -10.17
N CYS A 151 14.51 -8.16 -8.86
CA CYS A 151 13.56 -7.47 -8.01
C CYS A 151 14.25 -6.30 -7.32
N ALA A 152 13.47 -5.29 -6.96
CA ALA A 152 13.91 -4.16 -6.17
C ALA A 152 12.81 -3.73 -5.21
N ILE A 153 13.21 -3.32 -4.01
CA ILE A 153 12.38 -2.58 -3.06
C ILE A 153 12.99 -1.20 -2.90
N ILE A 154 12.18 -0.17 -3.04
CA ILE A 154 12.58 1.22 -2.83
C ILE A 154 11.84 1.79 -1.63
N LEU A 155 12.58 2.49 -0.77
CA LEU A 155 12.09 3.12 0.45
C LEU A 155 12.57 4.56 0.45
N GLU A 156 11.64 5.49 0.53
CA GLU A 156 11.93 6.89 0.78
C GLU A 156 11.89 7.14 2.28
N MET A 157 13.05 7.43 2.85
CA MET A 157 13.27 7.60 4.28
C MET A 157 13.04 9.06 4.68
N GLU A 158 12.13 9.29 5.62
CA GLU A 158 11.96 10.59 6.29
C GLU A 158 13.01 10.76 7.40
N ILE A 159 13.24 9.70 8.17
CA ILE A 159 14.33 9.62 9.14
C ILE A 159 15.23 8.46 8.73
N SER A 160 16.40 8.79 8.17
CA SER A 160 17.39 7.81 7.72
C SER A 160 18.61 7.70 8.63
N ARG A 161 18.78 8.67 9.55
CA ARG A 161 19.89 8.71 10.50
C ARG A 161 19.35 8.99 11.89
N LEU A 162 19.78 8.18 12.84
CA LEU A 162 19.47 8.32 14.25
C LEU A 162 20.75 8.68 15.02
N PRO A 163 20.63 9.35 16.17
CA PRO A 163 21.75 9.51 17.10
C PRO A 163 22.35 8.15 17.50
N LEU A 164 23.63 8.16 17.91
CA LEU A 164 24.28 6.96 18.45
C LEU A 164 23.72 6.53 19.81
N ILE A 165 23.04 7.44 20.51
CA ILE A 165 22.38 7.17 21.78
C ILE A 165 20.96 6.67 21.52
N ASN A 166 20.55 5.63 22.26
CA ASN A 166 19.21 5.07 22.19
C ASN A 166 18.67 4.94 23.63
N GLU A 167 17.49 5.51 23.87
CA GLU A 167 16.83 5.39 25.17
C GLU A 167 16.20 4.01 25.33
N LYS A 168 16.57 3.29 26.39
CA LYS A 168 15.94 2.02 26.74
C LYS A 168 15.02 2.22 27.93
N VAL A 169 13.71 2.07 27.71
CA VAL A 169 12.72 2.08 28.78
C VAL A 169 12.89 0.82 29.62
N GLY A 170 13.30 1.01 30.88
CA GLY A 170 13.46 -0.05 31.85
C GLY A 170 12.15 -0.53 32.48
N PRO A 171 12.21 -1.58 33.29
CA PRO A 171 11.06 -2.01 34.10
C PRO A 171 10.73 -0.98 35.19
N TYR A 172 9.54 -1.10 35.79
CA TYR A 172 9.19 -0.31 36.97
C TYR A 172 10.19 -0.52 38.11
N VAL A 173 10.50 0.57 38.83
CA VAL A 173 11.53 0.58 39.89
C VAL A 173 11.31 -0.45 41.01
N TRP A 174 10.07 -0.82 41.30
CA TRP A 174 9.72 -1.81 42.33
C TRP A 174 9.84 -3.27 41.87
N LYS A 175 10.21 -3.55 40.61
CA LYS A 175 10.52 -4.91 40.13
C LYS A 175 12.02 -5.18 40.22
N GLU A 176 12.49 -5.42 41.45
CA GLU A 176 13.92 -5.45 41.78
C GLU A 176 14.75 -6.42 40.93
N GLU A 177 14.28 -7.65 40.72
CA GLU A 177 14.97 -8.66 39.87
C GLU A 177 15.12 -8.16 38.43
N ASN A 178 14.02 -7.71 37.82
CA ASN A 178 14.02 -7.20 36.45
C ASN A 178 14.89 -5.94 36.31
N SER A 179 14.89 -5.05 37.31
CA SER A 179 15.73 -3.85 37.31
C SER A 179 17.21 -4.19 37.33
N ARG A 180 17.62 -5.17 38.15
CA ARG A 180 19.02 -5.65 38.19
C ARG A 180 19.45 -6.25 36.85
N ASP A 181 18.61 -7.08 36.23
CA ASP A 181 18.91 -7.70 34.94
C ASP A 181 18.99 -6.67 33.81
N PHE A 182 18.11 -5.65 33.85
CA PHE A 182 18.14 -4.55 32.91
C PHE A 182 19.44 -3.74 32.99
N ILE A 183 19.86 -3.36 34.20
CA ILE A 183 21.12 -2.62 34.41
C ILE A 183 22.31 -3.45 33.91
N LYS A 184 22.43 -4.73 34.30
CA LYS A 184 23.52 -5.60 33.84
C LYS A 184 23.61 -5.76 32.33
N LYS A 185 22.46 -5.70 31.65
CA LYS A 185 22.38 -5.90 30.19
C LYS A 185 22.73 -4.64 29.40
N TYR A 186 22.47 -3.46 29.97
CA TYR A 186 22.57 -2.18 29.27
C TYR A 186 23.55 -1.20 29.94
N GLU A 187 24.42 -1.69 30.85
CA GLU A 187 25.65 -1.02 31.29
C GLU A 187 26.68 -0.90 30.15
#